data_AF-A0A813BY18-F1
#
_entry.id   AF-A0A813BY18-F1
#
_cell.length_a   1.000
_cell.length_b   1.000
_cell.length_c   1.000
_cell.angle_alpha   90.00
_cell.angle_beta   90.00
_cell.angle_gamma   90.00
#
_symmetry.space_group_name_H-M   'P 1'
#
loop_
_entity.id
_entity.type
_entity.pdbx_description
1 polymer ?
#
loop_
_entity_poly.entity_id
_entity_poly.type
_entity_poly.pdbx_seq_one_letter_code
_entity_poly.pdbx_strand_id
1 'polypeptide(L)'
;KRHLQTFCGHPRFRQQLVTDSGIALQDDTQIVGPAELQLVLLPFRQSTKALAKECFRHATKNSVTNMERLLNQPIDPDIRDTREGEATLLCLSCHHGFDEITRLLLEARADPDKCLPDGAGALFLACRGAHTEAVRLLIEAKATPDLPEHGQARPERVRCPIGFV
;
A
#
# COMPACT_ATOMS: atom_id res chain seq x y z
N LYS A 1 -7.94 -10.66 11.98
CA LYS A 1 -7.56 -9.25 11.71
C LYS A 1 -8.32 -8.62 10.53
N ARG A 2 -8.35 -9.21 9.32
CA ARG A 2 -9.15 -8.67 8.20
C ARG A 2 -10.62 -8.40 8.55
N HIS A 3 -11.28 -9.30 9.27
CA HIS A 3 -12.63 -9.05 9.76
C HIS A 3 -12.69 -7.83 10.70
N LEU A 4 -11.76 -7.70 11.65
CA LEU A 4 -11.74 -6.56 12.57
C LEU A 4 -11.49 -5.23 11.87
N GLN A 5 -10.79 -5.21 10.73
CA GLN A 5 -10.61 -3.99 9.93
C GLN A 5 -11.94 -3.39 9.49
N THR A 6 -12.99 -4.19 9.22
CA THR A 6 -14.31 -3.65 8.87
C THR A 6 -15.02 -3.02 10.06
N PHE A 7 -14.69 -3.42 11.29
CA PHE A 7 -15.27 -2.86 12.52
C PHE A 7 -14.53 -1.64 13.04
N CYS A 8 -13.19 -1.69 13.08
CA CYS A 8 -12.38 -0.62 13.65
C CYS A 8 -11.88 0.39 12.62
N GLY A 9 -12.04 0.13 11.32
CA GLY A 9 -11.56 1.00 10.23
C GLY A 9 -10.04 1.00 10.02
N HIS A 10 -9.28 0.37 10.91
CA HIS A 10 -7.81 0.34 10.87
C HIS A 10 -7.29 -0.88 10.09
N PRO A 11 -6.22 -0.72 9.29
CA PRO A 11 -5.67 -1.83 8.50
C PRO A 11 -5.19 -2.97 9.39
N ARG A 12 -5.30 -4.22 8.91
CA ARG A 12 -4.83 -5.41 9.64
C ARG A 12 -3.38 -5.30 10.12
N PHE A 13 -2.56 -4.57 9.37
CA PHE A 13 -1.14 -4.30 9.63
C PHE A 13 -0.87 -3.43 10.86
N ARG A 14 -1.90 -2.73 11.36
CA ARG A 14 -1.84 -1.94 12.60
C ARG A 14 -2.55 -2.61 13.77
N GLN A 15 -3.07 -3.82 13.59
CA GLN A 15 -3.81 -4.54 14.61
C GLN A 15 -2.92 -5.57 15.30
N GLN A 16 -2.92 -5.58 16.63
CA GLN A 16 -2.35 -6.63 17.44
C GLN A 16 -3.44 -7.19 18.36
N LEU A 17 -3.59 -8.52 18.36
CA LEU A 17 -4.50 -9.21 19.26
C LEU A 17 -3.71 -9.67 20.48
N VAL A 18 -4.28 -9.43 21.65
CA VAL A 18 -3.65 -9.72 22.93
C VAL A 18 -4.66 -10.46 23.79
N THR A 19 -4.20 -11.48 24.52
CA THR A 19 -5.03 -12.17 25.53
C THR A 19 -5.27 -11.27 26.74
N ASP A 20 -6.23 -11.65 27.59
CA ASP A 20 -6.44 -11.07 28.92
C ASP A 20 -5.17 -10.97 29.79
N SER A 21 -4.27 -11.93 29.61
CA SER A 21 -2.95 -12.05 30.26
C SER A 21 -1.87 -11.16 29.63
N GLY A 22 -2.19 -10.37 28.61
CA GLY A 22 -1.25 -9.44 27.96
C GLY A 22 -0.33 -10.10 26.92
N ILE A 23 -0.58 -11.36 26.54
CA ILE A 23 0.25 -12.07 25.56
C ILE A 23 -0.21 -11.73 24.14
N ALA A 24 0.69 -11.19 23.34
CA ALA A 24 0.42 -10.90 21.94
C ALA A 24 0.33 -12.21 21.12
N LEU A 25 -0.76 -12.33 20.35
CA LEU A 25 -1.00 -13.46 19.46
C LEU A 25 -0.31 -13.26 18.11
N GLN A 26 0.21 -14.35 17.56
CA GLN A 26 0.71 -14.39 16.19
C GLN A 26 -0.47 -14.49 15.21
N ASP A 27 -0.26 -14.11 13.96
CA ASP A 27 -1.33 -14.07 12.94
C ASP A 27 -1.89 -15.44 12.59
N ASP A 28 -1.12 -16.50 12.81
CA ASP A 28 -1.48 -17.91 12.58
C ASP A 28 -2.05 -18.61 13.83
N THR A 29 -2.14 -17.90 14.96
CA THR A 29 -2.63 -18.49 16.21
C THR A 29 -4.11 -18.85 16.09
N GLN A 30 -4.44 -20.13 16.29
CA GLN A 30 -5.80 -20.62 16.31
C GLN A 30 -6.44 -20.39 17.68
N ILE A 31 -7.58 -19.69 17.70
CA ILE A 31 -8.36 -19.48 18.91
C ILE A 31 -9.34 -20.64 19.03
N VAL A 32 -9.13 -21.50 20.03
CA VAL A 32 -9.99 -22.68 20.26
C VAL A 32 -11.01 -22.32 21.34
N GLY A 33 -12.24 -22.02 20.91
CA GLY A 33 -13.35 -21.68 21.81
C GLY A 33 -13.56 -20.17 22.03
N PRO A 34 -14.57 -19.79 22.83
CA PRO A 34 -14.81 -18.39 23.16
C PRO A 34 -13.65 -17.87 24.01
N ALA A 35 -12.98 -16.82 23.52
CA ALA A 35 -11.88 -16.16 24.21
C ALA A 35 -12.12 -14.64 24.22
N GLU A 36 -11.82 -14.00 25.35
CA GLU A 36 -11.76 -12.55 25.41
C GLU A 36 -10.41 -12.08 24.90
N LEU A 37 -10.43 -11.24 23.87
CA LEU A 37 -9.25 -10.69 23.24
C LEU A 37 -9.31 -9.17 23.23
N GLN A 38 -8.17 -8.56 23.51
CA GLN A 38 -7.97 -7.12 23.40
C GLN A 38 -7.36 -6.81 22.04
N LEU A 39 -7.96 -5.85 21.33
CA LEU A 39 -7.40 -5.29 20.10
C LEU A 39 -6.56 -4.05 20.45
N VAL A 40 -5.26 -4.15 20.22
CA VAL A 40 -4.32 -3.04 20.37
C VAL A 40 -4.01 -2.45 18.99
N LEU A 41 -4.21 -1.15 18.84
CA LEU A 41 -3.87 -0.41 17.62
C LEU A 41 -2.45 0.14 17.73
N LEU A 42 -1.56 -0.33 16.85
CA LEU A 42 -0.15 0.04 16.88
C LEU A 42 0.09 1.35 16.10
N PRO A 43 0.95 2.26 16.60
CA PRO A 43 1.45 3.38 15.80
C PRO A 43 2.41 2.86 14.72
N PHE A 44 2.63 3.67 13.68
CA PHE A 44 3.65 3.36 12.71
C PHE A 44 5.05 3.44 13.32
N ARG A 45 5.94 2.53 12.93
CA ARG A 45 7.36 2.60 13.24
C ARG A 45 7.97 3.84 12.61
N GLN A 46 8.98 4.40 13.26
CA GLN A 46 9.77 5.47 12.68
C GLN A 46 10.37 5.01 11.34
N SER A 47 10.07 5.76 10.29
CA SER A 47 10.64 5.53 8.97
C SER A 47 12.13 5.90 8.98
N THR A 48 13.00 4.93 8.71
CA THR A 48 14.44 5.15 8.56
C THR A 48 14.86 4.95 7.12
N LYS A 49 15.95 5.60 6.70
CA LYS A 49 16.50 5.41 5.34
C LYS A 49 16.84 3.94 5.03
N ALA A 50 17.27 3.18 6.04
CA ALA A 50 17.55 1.75 5.89
C ALA A 50 16.27 0.95 5.66
N LEU A 51 15.21 1.22 6.42
CA LEU A 51 13.90 0.59 6.26
C LEU A 51 13.31 0.89 4.88
N ALA A 52 13.37 2.15 4.44
CA ALA A 52 12.93 2.54 3.10
C ALA A 52 13.66 1.72 2.03
N LYS A 53 15.01 1.71 2.05
CA LYS A 53 15.81 0.92 1.10
C LYS A 53 15.45 -0.57 1.10
N GLU A 54 15.20 -1.15 2.27
CA GLU A 54 14.77 -2.54 2.38
C GLU A 54 13.40 -2.78 1.71
N CYS A 55 12.40 -1.94 2.02
CA CYS A 55 11.07 -2.03 1.41
C CYS A 55 11.14 -1.90 -0.12
N PHE A 56 11.86 -0.89 -0.63
CA PHE A 56 12.03 -0.68 -2.07
C PHE A 56 12.79 -1.83 -2.74
N ARG A 57 13.79 -2.43 -2.09
CA ARG A 57 14.50 -3.62 -2.62
C ARG A 57 13.59 -4.83 -2.76
N HIS A 58 12.64 -5.04 -1.85
CA HIS A 58 11.68 -6.14 -1.96
C HIS A 58 10.61 -5.85 -3.01
N ALA A 59 10.15 -4.60 -3.09
CA ALA A 59 9.18 -4.18 -4.10
C ALA A 59 9.74 -4.24 -5.52
N THR A 60 10.99 -3.81 -5.77
CA THR A 60 11.62 -3.91 -7.11
C THR A 60 11.85 -5.34 -7.57
N LYS A 61 11.97 -6.29 -6.64
CA LYS A 61 12.05 -7.73 -6.93
C LYS A 61 10.68 -8.40 -7.05
N ASN A 62 9.60 -7.63 -6.96
CA ASN A 62 8.22 -8.12 -6.86
C ASN A 62 8.03 -9.21 -5.79
N SER A 63 8.72 -9.07 -4.64
CA SER A 63 8.72 -10.08 -3.59
C SER A 63 7.53 -9.89 -2.65
N VAL A 64 6.36 -10.35 -3.09
CA VAL A 64 5.07 -10.23 -2.36
C VAL A 64 5.18 -10.73 -0.91
N THR A 65 5.70 -11.94 -0.69
CA THR A 65 5.82 -12.52 0.65
C THR A 65 6.67 -11.67 1.59
N ASN A 66 7.77 -11.10 1.10
CA ASN A 66 8.60 -10.22 1.90
C ASN A 66 7.94 -8.86 2.16
N MET A 67 7.22 -8.33 1.16
CA MET A 67 6.44 -7.10 1.34
C MET A 67 5.33 -7.28 2.38
N GLU A 68 4.59 -8.38 2.34
CA GLU A 68 3.58 -8.68 3.35
C GLU A 68 4.19 -8.82 4.74
N ARG A 69 5.31 -9.55 4.87
CA ARG A 69 6.03 -9.70 6.14
C ARG A 69 6.54 -8.36 6.69
N LEU A 70 6.95 -7.45 5.81
CA LEU A 70 7.34 -6.10 6.20
C LEU A 70 6.14 -5.31 6.67
N LEU A 71 5.04 -5.24 5.89
CA LEU A 71 3.83 -4.52 6.27
C LEU A 71 3.17 -5.06 7.55
N ASN A 72 3.34 -6.34 7.88
CA ASN A 72 2.91 -6.93 9.17
C ASN A 72 3.69 -6.37 10.38
N GLN A 73 4.82 -5.71 10.16
CA GLN A 73 5.40 -4.80 11.13
C GLN A 73 4.79 -3.43 10.80
N PRO A 74 4.14 -2.70 11.73
CA PRO A 74 3.34 -1.50 11.44
C PRO A 74 4.22 -0.39 10.84
N ILE A 75 4.50 -0.51 9.56
CA ILE A 75 5.35 0.35 8.75
C ILE A 75 4.41 1.30 8.03
N ASP A 76 4.82 2.56 7.91
CA ASP A 76 4.10 3.53 7.09
C ASP A 76 4.09 3.04 5.63
N PRO A 77 2.92 2.77 5.02
CA PRO A 77 2.85 2.28 3.64
C PRO A 77 3.29 3.33 2.61
N ASP A 78 3.33 4.62 3.00
CA ASP A 78 3.67 5.74 2.12
C ASP A 78 5.15 6.15 2.22
N ILE A 79 6.00 5.24 2.66
CA ILE A 79 7.45 5.47 2.67
C ILE A 79 7.91 5.85 1.26
N ARG A 80 8.66 6.95 1.21
CA ARG A 80 9.32 7.42 0.00
C ARG A 80 10.69 6.78 -0.15
N ASP A 81 11.05 6.53 -1.40
CA ASP A 81 12.41 6.16 -1.74
C ASP A 81 13.37 7.29 -1.36
N THR A 82 14.57 6.91 -0.94
CA THR A 82 15.66 7.83 -0.61
C THR A 82 16.58 8.10 -1.80
N ARG A 83 16.29 7.48 -2.95
CA ARG A 83 16.93 7.70 -4.25
C ARG A 83 16.21 8.80 -5.02
N GLU A 84 16.80 9.22 -6.15
CA GLU A 84 16.21 10.25 -7.01
C GLU A 84 14.78 9.88 -7.43
N GLY A 85 13.85 10.82 -7.24
CA GLY A 85 12.44 10.67 -7.61
C GLY A 85 11.47 10.49 -6.45
N GLU A 86 11.94 10.28 -5.21
CA GLU A 86 11.10 10.22 -3.99
C GLU A 86 9.82 9.36 -4.12
N ALA A 87 9.86 8.30 -4.92
CA ALA A 87 8.68 7.51 -5.24
C ALA A 87 8.10 6.83 -4.02
N THR A 88 6.78 6.70 -3.94
CA THR A 88 6.13 5.81 -2.97
C THR A 88 6.19 4.36 -3.48
N LEU A 89 6.04 3.39 -2.56
CA LEU A 89 5.92 1.98 -2.93
C LEU A 89 4.72 1.75 -3.87
N LEU A 90 3.65 2.52 -3.68
CA LEU A 90 2.44 2.42 -4.49
C LEU A 90 2.71 2.86 -5.93
N CYS A 91 3.36 4.02 -6.14
CA CYS A 91 3.78 4.48 -7.47
C CYS A 91 4.69 3.46 -8.17
N LEU A 92 5.66 2.88 -7.45
CA LEU A 92 6.54 1.85 -8.00
C LEU A 92 5.75 0.60 -8.44
N SER A 93 4.87 0.09 -7.58
CA SER A 93 4.06 -1.10 -7.90
C SER A 93 3.16 -0.86 -9.11
N CYS A 94 2.54 0.32 -9.21
CA CYS A 94 1.65 0.70 -10.30
C CYS A 94 2.42 0.93 -11.61
N HIS A 95 3.63 1.48 -11.55
CA HIS A 95 4.48 1.64 -12.73
C HIS A 95 4.87 0.29 -13.35
N HIS A 96 5.13 -0.71 -12.52
CA HIS A 96 5.56 -2.05 -12.96
C HIS A 96 4.43 -3.09 -13.09
N GLY A 97 3.19 -2.76 -12.71
CA GLY A 97 2.07 -3.70 -12.75
C GLY A 97 2.15 -4.81 -11.69
N PHE A 98 2.71 -4.49 -10.51
CA PHE A 98 2.81 -5.44 -9.40
C PHE A 98 1.52 -5.47 -8.59
N ASP A 99 0.46 -6.01 -9.20
CA ASP A 99 -0.92 -5.95 -8.70
C ASP A 99 -1.07 -6.44 -7.24
N GLU A 100 -0.37 -7.51 -6.87
CA GLU A 100 -0.44 -8.06 -5.51
C GLU A 100 0.25 -7.15 -4.48
N ILE A 101 1.35 -6.49 -4.86
CA ILE A 101 1.98 -5.48 -4.01
C ILE A 101 1.09 -4.24 -3.92
N THR A 102 0.49 -3.80 -5.03
CA THR A 102 -0.50 -2.70 -5.04
C THR A 102 -1.65 -3.00 -4.09
N ARG A 103 -2.21 -4.21 -4.14
CA ARG A 103 -3.28 -4.66 -3.24
C ARG A 103 -2.84 -4.62 -1.77
N LEU A 104 -1.66 -5.15 -1.43
CA LEU A 104 -1.15 -5.13 -0.07
C LEU A 104 -0.94 -3.72 0.47
N LEU A 105 -0.43 -2.80 -0.36
CA LEU A 105 -0.22 -1.40 0.02
C LEU A 105 -1.55 -0.67 0.25
N LEU A 106 -2.55 -0.89 -0.60
CA LEU A 106 -3.89 -0.33 -0.42
C LEU A 106 -4.61 -0.94 0.79
N GLU A 107 -4.46 -2.25 1.04
CA GLU A 107 -4.90 -2.89 2.29
C GLU A 107 -4.26 -2.22 3.53
N ALA A 108 -3.00 -1.77 3.40
CA ALA A 108 -2.26 -1.04 4.43
C ALA A 108 -2.65 0.43 4.56
N ARG A 109 -3.60 0.92 3.77
CA ARG A 109 -4.00 2.34 3.67
C ARG A 109 -2.87 3.24 3.15
N ALA A 110 -2.10 2.77 2.16
CA ALA A 110 -1.31 3.67 1.32
C ALA A 110 -2.23 4.74 0.71
N ASP A 111 -1.75 5.97 0.67
CA ASP A 111 -2.45 7.10 0.05
C ASP A 111 -2.30 7.01 -1.48
N PRO A 112 -3.40 6.77 -2.23
CA PRO A 112 -3.34 6.62 -3.67
C PRO A 112 -3.02 7.93 -4.42
N ASP A 113 -3.19 9.07 -3.78
CA ASP A 113 -3.04 10.40 -4.39
C ASP A 113 -1.64 10.98 -4.17
N LYS A 114 -0.73 10.24 -3.54
CA LYS A 114 0.67 10.67 -3.38
C LYS A 114 1.43 10.65 -4.70
N CYS A 115 1.67 11.84 -5.24
CA CYS A 115 2.46 12.02 -6.45
C CYS A 115 3.97 12.05 -6.21
N LEU A 116 4.69 11.71 -7.28
CA LEU A 116 6.09 12.00 -7.50
C LEU A 116 6.34 13.51 -7.62
N PRO A 117 7.60 13.98 -7.50
CA PRO A 117 7.95 15.39 -7.63
C PRO A 117 7.57 16.04 -8.97
N ASP A 118 7.37 15.26 -10.03
CA ASP A 118 6.95 15.73 -11.35
C ASP A 118 5.42 15.79 -11.53
N GLY A 119 4.66 15.48 -10.47
CA GLY A 119 3.20 15.47 -10.46
C GLY A 119 2.57 14.12 -10.84
N ALA A 120 3.34 13.15 -11.34
CA ALA A 120 2.81 11.82 -11.65
C ALA A 120 2.53 11.03 -10.37
N GLY A 121 1.33 10.52 -10.19
CA GLY A 121 0.90 9.61 -9.13
C GLY A 121 0.65 8.19 -9.64
N ALA A 122 0.07 7.37 -8.77
CA ALA A 122 -0.05 5.93 -8.99
C ALA A 122 -0.97 5.59 -10.18
N LEU A 123 -2.08 6.31 -10.33
CA LEU A 123 -3.09 6.04 -11.36
C LEU A 123 -2.59 6.43 -12.75
N PHE A 124 -1.92 7.57 -12.93
CA PHE A 124 -1.23 7.91 -14.18
C PHE A 124 -0.22 6.85 -14.59
N LEU A 125 0.61 6.39 -13.64
CA LEU A 125 1.64 5.38 -13.90
C LEU A 125 1.02 4.03 -14.32
N ALA A 126 -0.05 3.59 -13.65
CA ALA A 126 -0.79 2.38 -14.00
C ALA A 126 -1.41 2.48 -15.41
N CYS A 127 -2.02 3.63 -15.73
CA CYS A 127 -2.61 3.87 -17.04
C CYS A 127 -1.56 3.87 -18.16
N ARG A 128 -0.43 4.55 -17.94
CA ARG A 128 0.69 4.59 -18.91
C ARG A 128 1.29 3.21 -19.17
N GLY A 129 1.34 2.35 -18.16
CA GLY A 129 1.80 0.97 -18.27
C GLY A 129 0.76 -0.01 -18.81
N ALA A 130 -0.49 0.43 -19.04
CA ALA A 130 -1.63 -0.42 -19.38
C ALA A 130 -1.92 -1.54 -18.34
N HIS A 131 -1.63 -1.27 -17.06
CA HIS A 131 -1.82 -2.20 -15.95
C HIS A 131 -3.26 -2.18 -15.44
N THR A 132 -4.15 -2.89 -16.14
CA THR A 132 -5.60 -2.90 -15.91
C THR A 132 -6.00 -3.20 -14.46
N GLU A 133 -5.34 -4.17 -13.83
CA GLU A 133 -5.68 -4.58 -12.45
C GLU A 133 -5.21 -3.53 -11.44
N ALA A 134 -3.99 -3.01 -11.56
CA ALA A 134 -3.55 -1.86 -10.77
C ALA A 134 -4.50 -0.66 -10.87
N VAL A 135 -4.98 -0.32 -12.08
CA VAL A 135 -5.99 0.74 -12.24
C VAL A 135 -7.27 0.41 -11.49
N ARG A 136 -7.80 -0.81 -11.65
CA ARG A 136 -9.02 -1.24 -10.95
C ARG A 136 -8.86 -1.08 -9.44
N LEU A 137 -7.76 -1.57 -8.88
CA LEU A 137 -7.46 -1.48 -7.45
C LEU A 137 -7.40 -0.02 -6.97
N LEU A 138 -6.79 0.88 -7.75
CA LEU A 138 -6.72 2.31 -7.42
C LEU A 138 -8.09 2.99 -7.45
N ILE A 139 -8.94 2.66 -8.42
CA ILE A 139 -10.31 3.20 -8.50
C ILE A 139 -11.16 2.68 -7.32
N GLU A 140 -11.03 1.40 -6.98
CA GLU A 140 -11.68 0.83 -5.79
C GLU A 140 -11.20 1.52 -4.49
N ALA A 141 -9.94 1.95 -4.46
CA ALA A 141 -9.36 2.78 -3.40
C ALA A 141 -9.72 4.27 -3.49
N LYS A 142 -10.54 4.68 -4.48
CA LYS A 142 -10.98 6.06 -4.72
C LYS A 142 -9.84 7.03 -5.06
N ALA A 143 -8.80 6.55 -5.75
CA ALA A 143 -7.76 7.39 -6.31
C ALA A 143 -8.34 8.47 -7.22
N THR A 144 -7.83 9.69 -7.10
CA THR A 144 -8.16 10.80 -7.99
C THR A 144 -7.33 10.74 -9.27
N PRO A 145 -7.87 11.17 -10.42
CA PRO A 145 -7.10 11.30 -11.65
C PRO A 145 -5.93 12.28 -11.48
N ASP A 146 -4.73 11.84 -11.82
CA ASP A 146 -3.48 12.57 -11.68
C ASP A 146 -2.75 12.72 -13.02
N LEU A 147 -1.96 13.80 -13.15
CA LEU A 147 -1.19 14.11 -14.36
C LEU A 147 0.16 14.76 -13.98
N PRO A 148 1.25 14.45 -14.70
CA PRO A 148 2.52 15.14 -14.50
C PRO A 148 2.44 16.59 -14.95
N GLU A 149 3.02 17.50 -14.15
CA GLU A 149 2.97 18.95 -14.38
C GLU A 149 3.64 19.37 -15.70
N HIS A 150 4.61 18.60 -16.19
CA HIS A 150 5.41 18.92 -17.38
C HIS A 150 5.07 18.05 -18.61
N GLY A 151 4.08 17.18 -18.52
CA GLY A 151 3.64 16.37 -19.66
C GLY A 151 2.81 17.21 -20.63
N GLN A 152 3.21 17.28 -21.90
CA GLN A 152 2.38 17.77 -23.02
C GLN A 152 1.18 16.84 -23.31
N ALA A 153 0.59 16.23 -22.29
CA ALA A 153 -0.71 15.58 -22.40
C ALA A 153 -1.75 16.69 -22.36
N ARG A 154 -2.51 16.85 -23.46
CA ARG A 154 -3.75 17.61 -23.41
C ARG A 154 -4.58 17.07 -22.23
N PRO A 155 -5.23 17.93 -21.43
CA PRO A 155 -6.03 17.51 -20.26
C PRO A 155 -7.23 16.62 -20.60
N GLU A 156 -7.38 16.22 -21.86
CA GLU A 156 -8.39 15.29 -22.31
C GLU A 156 -7.72 13.94 -22.59
N ARG A 157 -7.90 13.00 -21.65
CA ARG A 157 -7.83 11.55 -21.84
C ARG A 157 -6.44 10.92 -21.75
N VAL A 158 -5.98 10.63 -20.52
CA VAL A 158 -5.07 9.50 -20.32
C VAL A 158 -5.81 8.25 -20.82
N ARG A 159 -5.26 7.60 -21.84
CA ARG A 159 -5.83 6.36 -22.36
C ARG A 159 -5.60 5.27 -21.34
N CYS A 160 -6.61 5.02 -20.51
CA CYS A 160 -6.57 3.95 -19.54
C CYS A 160 -7.04 2.65 -20.19
N PRO A 161 -6.48 1.48 -19.83
CA PRO A 161 -6.92 0.19 -20.36
C PRO A 161 -8.41 -0.14 -20.09
N ILE A 162 -9.04 0.51 -19.11
CA ILE A 162 -10.47 0.34 -18.79
C ILE A 162 -11.37 1.47 -19.34
N GLY A 163 -10.84 2.48 -20.04
CA GLY A 163 -11.62 3.63 -20.53
C GLY A 163 -10.89 4.97 -20.42
N PHE A 164 -11.64 6.05 -20.26
CA PHE A 164 -11.08 7.35 -19.86
C PHE A 164 -11.32 7.55 -18.37
N VAL A 165 -10.27 7.94 -17.66
CA VAL A 165 -10.27 8.27 -16.24
C VAL A 165 -9.93 9.75 -16.11
#